data_AF-A0A7Y2KGY8-F1
#
_entry.id   AF-A0A7Y2KGY8-F1
#
_cell.length_a   1.000
_cell.length_b   1.000
_cell.length_c   1.000
_cell.angle_alpha   90.00
_cell.angle_beta   90.00
_cell.angle_gamma   90.00
#
_symmetry.space_group_name_H-M   'P 1'
#
loop_
_entity.id
_entity.type
_entity.pdbx_description
1 polymer ?
#
loop_
_entity_poly.entity_id
_entity_poly.type
_entity_poly.pdbx_seq_one_letter_code
_entity_poly.pdbx_strand_id
1 'polypeptide(L)'
;MSDDPVKKKAPEGIDRRKFLKVMGATGAALAFRDIAFSKAQAVEMKRMDMAGKVHILGCNEMTSTHGIWDNSTKPVLNIKSGDTVYVETGTHLMSKMVPGATIEDWMSWYKDVLAQTKETYFYPDKTTGAAKKRKGAGHHHLTGPINIEGAEPGDMLQIEILDIDPGAYGFNLNPTTSFLKLGVLADDFPQGKVRWYSVNRREMNYEFLPGIKVPVKPFPGTIGVELPEKGTWSNVPPGKHGGNLDNKDLVAGTVLYLPVWVKGAR
;
A
#
# COMPACT_ATOMS: atom_id res chain seq x y z
N MET A 1 -18.62 -34.56 -49.51
CA MET A 1 -19.84 -33.91 -49.03
C MET A 1 -20.30 -34.69 -47.79
N SER A 2 -19.62 -34.71 -46.64
CA SER A 2 -18.98 -33.66 -45.83
C SER A 2 -19.91 -32.47 -45.58
N ASP A 3 -20.20 -31.99 -44.37
CA ASP A 3 -19.83 -32.38 -43.01
C ASP A 3 -20.84 -31.69 -42.05
N ASP A 4 -21.18 -32.36 -40.96
CA ASP A 4 -21.89 -31.79 -39.79
C ASP A 4 -20.97 -30.82 -39.00
N PRO A 5 -21.50 -29.74 -38.40
CA PRO A 5 -20.68 -28.76 -37.70
C PRO A 5 -20.21 -29.26 -36.33
N VAL A 6 -18.94 -29.67 -36.31
CA VAL A 6 -17.92 -29.60 -35.24
C VAL A 6 -18.43 -29.28 -33.82
N LYS A 7 -18.61 -30.32 -33.00
CA LYS A 7 -18.40 -30.23 -31.54
C LYS A 7 -16.92 -29.99 -31.27
N LYS A 8 -16.54 -28.77 -30.85
CA LYS A 8 -15.18 -28.48 -30.35
C LYS A 8 -14.94 -29.29 -29.07
N LYS A 9 -14.06 -30.29 -29.14
CA LYS A 9 -13.44 -30.91 -27.96
C LYS A 9 -12.63 -29.84 -27.21
N ALA A 10 -12.84 -29.74 -25.90
CA ALA A 10 -11.99 -28.94 -25.02
C ALA A 10 -10.52 -29.45 -25.11
N PRO A 11 -9.51 -28.57 -25.04
CA PRO A 11 -8.13 -29.01 -24.99
C PRO A 11 -7.90 -29.83 -23.72
N GLU A 12 -7.34 -31.03 -23.90
CA GLU A 12 -6.92 -31.92 -22.82
C GLU A 12 -6.00 -31.16 -21.87
N GLY A 13 -6.40 -31.09 -20.60
CA GLY A 13 -5.58 -30.52 -19.54
C GLY A 13 -4.25 -31.25 -19.42
N ILE A 14 -3.18 -30.49 -19.16
CA ILE A 14 -1.85 -31.03 -18.92
C ILE A 14 -1.91 -31.92 -17.67
N ASP A 15 -1.80 -33.23 -17.87
CA ASP A 15 -1.66 -34.20 -16.78
C ASP A 15 -0.39 -33.87 -15.96
N ARG A 16 -0.59 -33.55 -14.68
CA ARG A 16 0.47 -33.24 -13.70
C ARG A 16 1.55 -34.34 -13.63
N ARG A 17 1.25 -35.57 -14.06
CA ARG A 17 2.21 -36.69 -14.06
C ARG A 17 3.09 -36.78 -15.30
N LYS A 18 2.73 -36.12 -16.42
CA LYS A 18 3.57 -36.06 -17.62
C LYS A 18 4.60 -34.92 -17.60
N PHE A 19 4.34 -33.83 -16.88
CA PHE A 19 5.27 -32.70 -16.77
C PHE A 19 6.58 -33.06 -16.06
N LEU A 20 6.56 -34.06 -15.18
CA LEU A 20 7.73 -34.51 -14.40
C LEU A 20 8.70 -35.44 -15.16
N LYS A 21 8.38 -35.88 -16.39
CA LYS A 21 9.21 -36.84 -17.13
C LYS A 21 10.03 -36.29 -18.29
N VAL A 22 9.92 -34.99 -18.65
CA VAL A 22 10.63 -34.41 -19.81
C VAL A 22 11.91 -33.63 -19.43
N MET A 23 12.19 -33.41 -18.14
CA MET A 23 13.41 -32.71 -17.68
C MET A 23 14.61 -33.65 -17.41
N GLY A 24 14.61 -34.84 -18.00
CA GLY A 24 15.59 -35.89 -17.70
C GLY A 24 16.34 -36.38 -18.94
N ALA A 25 17.08 -35.52 -19.62
CA ALA A 25 18.27 -35.86 -20.41
C ALA A 25 18.83 -34.61 -21.10
N THR A 26 20.17 -34.51 -21.20
CA THR A 26 21.02 -33.43 -21.75
C THR A 26 21.13 -32.18 -20.85
N GLY A 27 22.23 -31.82 -20.20
CA GLY A 27 23.62 -32.28 -20.30
C GLY A 27 24.53 -31.06 -20.09
N ALA A 28 25.06 -30.92 -18.87
CA ALA A 28 26.27 -30.18 -18.50
C ALA A 28 26.39 -28.67 -18.84
N ALA A 29 26.00 -27.80 -17.88
CA ALA A 29 26.81 -26.64 -17.49
C ALA A 29 26.33 -26.04 -16.16
N LEU A 30 27.28 -25.90 -15.23
CA LEU A 30 27.25 -25.10 -13.99
C LEU A 30 26.59 -25.72 -12.76
N ALA A 31 27.34 -26.68 -12.22
CA ALA A 31 27.30 -27.18 -10.86
C ALA A 31 27.55 -26.05 -9.83
N PHE A 32 26.48 -25.63 -9.13
CA PHE A 32 26.49 -25.15 -7.74
C PHE A 32 25.11 -25.37 -7.08
N ARG A 33 24.29 -26.30 -7.59
CA ARG A 33 23.04 -26.74 -6.97
C ARG A 33 23.31 -27.99 -6.13
N ASP A 34 24.00 -27.84 -5.00
CA ASP A 34 23.99 -28.85 -3.92
C ASP A 34 24.61 -28.32 -2.61
N ILE A 35 24.62 -27.01 -2.38
CA ILE A 35 24.79 -26.46 -1.04
C ILE A 35 23.40 -26.24 -0.45
N ALA A 36 22.92 -27.30 0.20
CA ALA A 36 22.03 -27.25 1.35
C ALA A 36 20.75 -26.39 1.20
N PHE A 37 19.69 -26.96 0.62
CA PHE A 37 18.36 -26.82 1.23
C PHE A 37 18.31 -27.67 2.51
N SER A 38 19.20 -27.34 3.45
CA SER A 38 19.15 -27.79 4.83
C SER A 38 17.87 -27.19 5.41
N LYS A 39 16.93 -28.06 5.80
CA LYS A 39 15.79 -27.86 6.71
C LYS A 39 15.36 -26.40 6.89
N ALA A 40 14.10 -26.08 6.57
CA ALA A 40 13.45 -24.86 7.05
C ALA A 40 13.75 -24.69 8.55
N GLN A 41 14.73 -23.84 8.85
CA GLN A 41 15.11 -23.49 10.20
C GLN A 41 14.21 -22.33 10.56
N ALA A 42 13.60 -22.39 11.75
CA ALA A 42 13.09 -21.20 12.38
C ALA A 42 14.25 -20.21 12.49
N VAL A 43 14.22 -19.13 11.71
CA VAL A 43 15.13 -18.01 11.89
C VAL A 43 14.59 -17.25 13.09
N GLU A 44 15.28 -17.37 14.21
CA GLU A 44 15.00 -16.53 15.37
C GLU A 44 15.51 -15.12 15.05
N MET A 45 14.65 -14.26 14.51
CA MET A 45 14.96 -12.84 14.36
C MET A 45 14.89 -12.22 15.75
N LYS A 46 16.05 -12.02 16.39
CA LYS A 46 16.11 -11.15 17.57
C LYS A 46 15.70 -9.75 17.13
N ARG A 47 14.71 -9.18 17.82
CA ARG A 47 14.39 -7.75 17.74
C ARG A 47 15.71 -6.98 17.90
N MET A 48 16.09 -6.21 16.89
CA MET A 48 17.24 -5.32 17.00
C MET A 48 16.94 -4.36 18.14
N ASP A 49 17.91 -4.21 19.03
CA ASP A 49 17.86 -3.28 20.14
C ASP A 49 17.52 -1.86 19.65
N MET A 50 16.55 -1.21 20.29
CA MET A 50 16.15 0.18 19.98
C MET A 50 17.19 1.22 20.44
N ALA A 51 18.47 0.90 20.31
CA ALA A 51 19.59 1.78 20.63
C ALA A 51 19.86 2.83 19.54
N GLY A 52 19.15 2.74 18.41
CA GLY A 52 19.20 3.73 17.33
C GLY A 52 18.66 5.10 17.75
N LYS A 53 18.85 6.10 16.88
CA LYS A 53 18.35 7.45 17.11
C LYS A 53 16.83 7.48 16.97
N VAL A 54 16.21 8.38 17.72
CA VAL A 54 14.80 8.73 17.58
C VAL A 54 14.69 9.97 16.71
N HIS A 55 13.84 9.90 15.68
CA HIS A 55 13.53 10.99 14.77
C HIS A 55 12.05 11.34 14.86
N ILE A 56 11.73 12.58 14.49
CA ILE A 56 10.34 13.04 14.34
C ILE A 56 10.19 13.58 12.92
N LEU A 57 9.23 13.03 12.19
CA LEU A 57 8.89 13.46 10.84
C LEU A 57 7.46 13.99 10.85
N GLY A 58 7.33 15.32 10.84
CA GLY A 58 6.04 15.99 10.77
C GLY A 58 5.39 15.85 9.39
N CYS A 59 4.08 16.05 9.34
CA CYS A 59 3.28 15.87 8.14
C CYS A 59 2.85 17.22 7.54
N ASN A 60 3.49 17.64 6.45
CA ASN A 60 3.23 18.92 5.79
C ASN A 60 3.65 18.90 4.30
N GLU A 61 3.40 20.00 3.59
CA GLU A 61 3.69 20.16 2.15
C GLU A 61 5.17 19.96 1.77
N MET A 62 6.11 20.11 2.72
CA MET A 62 7.55 19.94 2.44
C MET A 62 8.05 18.53 2.69
N THR A 63 7.29 17.74 3.43
CA THR A 63 7.69 16.43 3.95
C THR A 63 6.88 15.29 3.35
N SER A 64 5.99 15.60 2.41
CA SER A 64 4.96 14.67 1.98
C SER A 64 4.46 14.91 0.56
N THR A 65 3.90 13.88 -0.08
CA THR A 65 3.37 13.94 -1.45
C THR A 65 1.85 13.73 -1.52
N HIS A 66 1.24 14.32 -2.56
CA HIS A 66 -0.20 14.23 -2.81
C HIS A 66 -0.54 13.14 -3.82
N GLY A 67 -1.16 12.05 -3.38
CA GLY A 67 -1.83 11.11 -4.27
C GLY A 67 -0.91 10.26 -5.16
N ILE A 68 0.41 10.39 -5.01
CA ILE A 68 1.38 9.80 -5.93
C ILE A 68 2.60 9.23 -5.22
N TRP A 69 3.11 8.13 -5.77
CA TRP A 69 4.50 7.71 -5.63
C TRP A 69 5.31 8.36 -6.75
N ASP A 70 6.38 9.07 -6.44
CA ASP A 70 7.23 9.75 -7.42
C ASP A 70 8.70 9.52 -7.09
N ASN A 71 9.36 8.69 -7.90
CA ASN A 71 10.76 8.31 -7.76
C ASN A 71 11.74 9.50 -7.76
N SER A 72 11.33 10.66 -8.29
CA SER A 72 12.14 11.88 -8.33
C SER A 72 12.11 12.68 -7.02
N THR A 73 11.17 12.35 -6.12
CA THR A 73 11.05 12.99 -4.81
C THR A 73 12.31 12.71 -4.00
N LYS A 74 12.94 13.77 -3.50
CA LYS A 74 14.11 13.64 -2.64
C LYS A 74 13.68 13.15 -1.26
N PRO A 75 14.46 12.28 -0.60
CA PRO A 75 14.22 11.94 0.78
C PRO A 75 14.16 13.18 1.66
N VAL A 76 13.20 13.21 2.57
CA VAL A 76 13.00 14.31 3.53
C VAL A 76 13.63 14.00 4.89
N LEU A 77 13.99 12.73 5.09
CA LEU A 77 14.70 12.24 6.26
C LEU A 77 15.71 11.15 5.83
N ASN A 78 16.85 11.10 6.52
CA ASN A 78 17.84 10.03 6.38
C ASN A 78 18.03 9.36 7.73
N ILE A 79 17.87 8.04 7.79
CA ILE A 79 18.00 7.24 9.02
C ILE A 79 18.95 6.06 8.80
N LYS A 80 19.37 5.43 9.90
CA LYS A 80 20.10 4.16 9.89
C LYS A 80 19.18 3.01 10.30
N SER A 81 19.55 1.79 9.92
CA SER A 81 18.89 0.60 10.46
C SER A 81 18.94 0.61 12.00
N GLY A 82 17.82 0.28 12.65
CA GLY A 82 17.65 0.33 14.10
C GLY A 82 17.18 1.69 14.66
N ASP A 83 17.13 2.75 13.85
CA ASP A 83 16.52 4.02 14.25
C ASP A 83 14.98 3.89 14.39
N THR A 84 14.40 4.76 15.23
CA THR A 84 12.94 4.90 15.39
C THR A 84 12.47 6.22 14.82
N VAL A 85 11.35 6.23 14.11
CA VAL A 85 10.75 7.47 13.56
C VAL A 85 9.32 7.62 14.08
N TYR A 86 9.04 8.73 14.76
CA TYR A 86 7.68 9.20 14.98
C TYR A 86 7.21 9.89 13.70
N VAL A 87 6.33 9.24 12.95
CA VAL A 87 5.81 9.77 11.69
C VAL A 87 4.41 10.32 11.95
N GLU A 88 4.25 11.64 11.81
CA GLU A 88 2.92 12.22 11.70
C GLU A 88 2.33 11.83 10.33
N THR A 89 1.04 11.53 10.30
CA THR A 89 0.33 11.22 9.05
C THR A 89 -0.86 12.14 8.91
N GLY A 90 -1.19 12.48 7.65
CA GLY A 90 -2.34 13.33 7.34
C GLY A 90 -3.48 12.50 6.80
N THR A 91 -4.70 12.91 7.11
CA THR A 91 -5.87 12.35 6.42
C THR A 91 -5.90 12.86 4.97
N HIS A 92 -6.86 12.36 4.18
CA HIS A 92 -7.01 12.67 2.76
C HIS A 92 -6.83 14.15 2.45
N LEU A 93 -6.24 14.44 1.28
CA LEU A 93 -6.18 15.79 0.72
C LEU A 93 -5.46 16.79 1.65
N MET A 94 -4.30 16.42 2.20
CA MET A 94 -3.50 17.23 3.15
C MET A 94 -4.25 17.64 4.42
N SER A 95 -4.96 16.69 5.02
CA SER A 95 -5.71 16.97 6.25
C SER A 95 -6.79 18.06 6.11
N LYS A 96 -7.23 18.38 4.89
CA LYS A 96 -8.37 19.29 4.65
C LYS A 96 -9.68 18.74 5.20
N MET A 97 -9.79 17.42 5.33
CA MET A 97 -10.93 16.76 5.95
C MET A 97 -10.92 16.97 7.47
N VAL A 98 -11.70 17.95 7.93
CA VAL A 98 -11.95 18.27 9.34
C VAL A 98 -13.46 18.21 9.66
N PRO A 99 -13.88 18.01 10.93
CA PRO A 99 -15.28 17.92 11.28
C PRO A 99 -16.11 19.08 10.74
N GLY A 100 -17.17 18.75 10.00
CA GLY A 100 -18.01 19.72 9.28
C GLY A 100 -17.76 19.77 7.78
N ALA A 101 -16.62 19.29 7.28
CA ALA A 101 -16.41 19.14 5.84
C ALA A 101 -17.41 18.13 5.25
N THR A 102 -17.94 18.49 4.08
CA THR A 102 -19.02 17.79 3.39
C THR A 102 -18.47 16.85 2.31
N ILE A 103 -19.37 16.09 1.68
CA ILE A 103 -18.96 15.31 0.52
C ILE A 103 -18.62 16.23 -0.65
N GLU A 104 -19.35 17.33 -0.84
CA GLU A 104 -19.11 18.32 -1.89
C GLU A 104 -17.71 18.93 -1.78
N ASP A 105 -17.27 19.26 -0.55
CA ASP A 105 -15.92 19.75 -0.28
C ASP A 105 -14.87 18.73 -0.72
N TRP A 106 -15.02 17.46 -0.30
CA TRP A 106 -14.10 16.39 -0.68
C TRP A 106 -14.05 16.20 -2.20
N MET A 107 -15.20 16.19 -2.88
CA MET A 107 -15.25 16.04 -4.35
C MET A 107 -14.56 17.23 -5.04
N SER A 108 -14.70 18.44 -4.50
CA SER A 108 -14.06 19.65 -5.04
C SER A 108 -12.54 19.57 -4.90
N TRP A 109 -12.05 19.35 -3.67
CA TRP A 109 -10.61 19.26 -3.40
C TRP A 109 -9.94 18.09 -4.10
N TYR A 110 -10.64 16.97 -4.27
CA TYR A 110 -10.08 15.85 -5.01
C TYR A 110 -9.97 16.16 -6.52
N LYS A 111 -10.91 16.92 -7.10
CA LYS A 111 -10.75 17.44 -8.47
C LYS A 111 -9.53 18.36 -8.59
N ASP A 112 -9.26 19.18 -7.58
CA ASP A 112 -8.05 20.03 -7.56
C ASP A 112 -6.78 19.19 -7.57
N VAL A 113 -6.71 18.14 -6.74
CA VAL A 113 -5.58 17.19 -6.74
C VAL A 113 -5.42 16.57 -8.14
N LEU A 114 -6.51 16.07 -8.72
CA LEU A 114 -6.49 15.47 -10.06
C LEU A 114 -6.02 16.46 -11.14
N ALA A 115 -6.35 17.74 -11.02
CA ALA A 115 -5.97 18.79 -11.97
C ALA A 115 -4.49 19.22 -11.82
N GLN A 116 -3.95 19.18 -10.60
CA GLN A 116 -2.58 19.60 -10.30
C GLN A 116 -1.56 18.48 -10.51
N THR A 117 -1.99 17.22 -10.37
CA THR A 117 -1.12 16.07 -10.58
C THR A 117 -0.97 15.77 -12.07
N LYS A 118 0.27 15.52 -12.50
CA LYS A 118 0.54 14.98 -13.84
C LYS A 118 -0.24 13.68 -14.01
N GLU A 119 -0.55 13.34 -15.26
CA GLU A 119 -1.23 12.09 -15.57
C GLU A 119 -0.45 10.90 -15.01
N THR A 120 -1.05 10.27 -13.99
CA THR A 120 -0.47 9.09 -13.34
C THR A 120 -1.17 7.83 -13.79
N TYR A 121 -0.43 6.74 -13.66
CA TYR A 121 -0.89 5.40 -13.99
C TYR A 121 -0.93 4.57 -12.72
N PHE A 122 -1.85 3.62 -12.69
CA PHE A 122 -1.74 2.51 -11.76
C PHE A 122 -0.49 1.72 -12.10
N TYR A 123 0.25 1.34 -11.06
CA TYR A 123 1.38 0.45 -11.25
C TYR A 123 0.85 -0.85 -11.89
N PRO A 124 1.39 -1.28 -13.05
CA PRO A 124 0.85 -2.43 -13.75
C PRO A 124 1.07 -3.68 -12.90
N ASP A 125 -0.02 -4.29 -12.45
CA ASP A 125 0.05 -5.63 -11.92
C ASP A 125 0.09 -6.64 -13.08
N LYS A 126 1.30 -7.07 -13.43
CA LYS A 126 1.54 -8.12 -14.43
C LYS A 126 0.95 -9.47 -13.99
N THR A 127 0.63 -9.65 -12.71
CA THR A 127 0.02 -10.86 -12.14
C THR A 127 -1.47 -10.94 -12.47
N THR A 128 -2.20 -9.84 -12.30
CA THR A 128 -3.63 -9.76 -12.67
C THR A 128 -3.85 -9.33 -14.12
N GLY A 129 -2.79 -8.96 -14.85
CA GLY A 129 -2.89 -8.43 -16.20
C GLY A 129 -3.47 -7.01 -16.25
N ALA A 130 -3.38 -6.27 -15.14
CA ALA A 130 -3.83 -4.88 -15.07
C ALA A 130 -2.98 -4.03 -16.03
N ALA A 131 -3.58 -3.66 -17.17
CA ALA A 131 -2.97 -2.71 -18.11
C ALA A 131 -2.66 -1.38 -17.40
N LYS A 132 -1.75 -0.58 -17.97
CA LYS A 132 -1.66 0.85 -17.66
C LYS A 132 -2.99 1.52 -18.02
N LYS A 133 -3.97 1.43 -17.13
CA LYS A 133 -5.23 2.14 -17.27
C LYS A 133 -4.98 3.56 -16.81
N ARG A 134 -5.31 4.52 -17.67
CA ARG A 134 -5.35 5.94 -17.30
C ARG A 134 -6.39 6.09 -16.19
N LYS A 135 -6.01 6.66 -15.04
CA LYS A 135 -6.60 7.90 -14.48
C LYS A 135 -6.17 8.16 -13.03
N GLY A 136 -5.57 9.34 -12.84
CA GLY A 136 -5.69 10.15 -11.62
C GLY A 136 -4.76 9.77 -10.46
N ALA A 137 -4.13 10.79 -9.88
CA ALA A 137 -3.52 10.65 -8.55
C ALA A 137 -4.59 10.23 -7.53
N GLY A 138 -4.15 9.51 -6.51
CA GLY A 138 -4.99 9.18 -5.38
C GLY A 138 -5.25 10.37 -4.46
N HIS A 139 -5.98 10.10 -3.39
CA HIS A 139 -6.37 11.09 -2.39
C HIS A 139 -5.61 10.92 -1.07
N HIS A 140 -4.73 9.90 -0.98
CA HIS A 140 -3.89 9.65 0.19
C HIS A 140 -2.70 10.61 0.21
N HIS A 141 -2.26 10.91 1.43
CA HIS A 141 -1.12 11.74 1.73
C HIS A 141 0.03 10.86 2.21
N LEU A 142 1.20 10.96 1.60
CA LEU A 142 2.35 10.11 1.94
C LEU A 142 3.45 10.95 2.58
N THR A 143 3.67 10.78 3.88
CA THR A 143 4.78 11.42 4.61
C THR A 143 6.07 10.64 4.37
N GLY A 144 7.11 11.33 3.89
CA GLY A 144 8.32 10.73 3.35
C GLY A 144 8.72 11.38 2.01
N PRO A 145 9.60 10.76 1.22
CA PRO A 145 10.27 9.47 1.43
C PRO A 145 11.31 9.51 2.56
N ILE A 146 11.53 8.37 3.21
CA ILE A 146 12.58 8.20 4.23
C ILE A 146 13.71 7.34 3.63
N ASN A 147 14.92 7.88 3.59
CA ASN A 147 16.08 7.13 3.11
C ASN A 147 16.72 6.34 4.26
N ILE A 148 16.87 5.03 4.07
CA ILE A 148 17.60 4.14 4.97
C ILE A 148 19.02 3.94 4.46
N GLU A 149 20.01 4.37 5.24
CA GLU A 149 21.42 4.25 4.90
C GLU A 149 21.82 2.78 4.71
N GLY A 150 22.47 2.49 3.58
CA GLY A 150 22.96 1.16 3.25
C GLY A 150 21.93 0.19 2.65
N ALA A 151 20.64 0.55 2.60
CA ALA A 151 19.63 -0.27 1.94
C ALA A 151 19.85 -0.29 0.41
N GLU A 152 19.96 -1.47 -0.18
CA GLU A 152 20.20 -1.68 -1.61
C GLU A 152 19.13 -2.61 -2.22
N PRO A 153 18.88 -2.55 -3.55
CA PRO A 153 17.94 -3.46 -4.20
C PRO A 153 18.28 -4.94 -3.94
N GLY A 154 17.28 -5.71 -3.49
CA GLY A 154 17.46 -7.11 -3.09
C GLY A 154 17.43 -7.33 -1.57
N ASP A 155 17.58 -6.26 -0.79
CA ASP A 155 17.36 -6.30 0.66
C ASP A 155 15.88 -6.43 1.02
N MET A 156 15.60 -6.71 2.29
CA MET A 156 14.26 -6.65 2.88
C MET A 156 14.23 -5.59 3.98
N LEU A 157 13.35 -4.60 3.84
CA LEU A 157 13.07 -3.63 4.88
C LEU A 157 12.10 -4.23 5.89
N GLN A 158 12.52 -4.29 7.15
CA GLN A 158 11.68 -4.62 8.30
C GLN A 158 11.13 -3.32 8.91
N ILE A 159 9.81 -3.17 8.95
CA ILE A 159 9.13 -2.04 9.56
C ILE A 159 8.36 -2.55 10.78
N GLU A 160 8.81 -2.18 11.98
CA GLU A 160 8.09 -2.47 13.23
C GLU A 160 7.16 -1.30 13.56
N ILE A 161 5.85 -1.57 13.61
CA ILE A 161 4.87 -0.58 14.07
C ILE A 161 4.85 -0.65 15.59
N LEU A 162 5.56 0.25 16.25
CA LEU A 162 5.73 0.23 17.70
C LEU A 162 4.49 0.70 18.45
N ASP A 163 3.92 1.81 18.00
CA ASP A 163 2.76 2.45 18.58
C ASP A 163 2.00 3.24 17.51
N ILE A 164 0.70 3.44 17.71
CA ILE A 164 -0.13 4.31 16.88
C ILE A 164 -1.07 5.10 17.77
N ASP A 165 -0.90 6.42 17.78
CA ASP A 165 -1.79 7.35 18.46
C ASP A 165 -2.84 7.91 17.46
N PRO A 166 -4.12 7.52 17.57
CA PRO A 166 -5.14 8.02 16.64
C PRO A 166 -5.49 9.49 16.90
N GLY A 167 -5.93 10.17 15.84
CA GLY A 167 -6.50 11.51 15.94
C GLY A 167 -7.76 11.56 16.82
N ALA A 168 -8.16 12.77 17.23
CA ALA A 168 -9.33 12.98 18.08
C ALA A 168 -10.68 12.72 17.38
N TYR A 169 -10.67 12.58 16.06
CA TYR A 169 -11.83 12.32 15.23
C TYR A 169 -11.42 11.50 14.01
N GLY A 170 -12.41 10.90 13.37
CA GLY A 170 -12.25 10.32 12.05
C GLY A 170 -13.55 10.45 11.26
N PHE A 171 -13.52 9.96 10.03
CA PHE A 171 -14.70 9.91 9.19
C PHE A 171 -14.77 8.63 8.39
N ASN A 172 -15.98 8.28 7.98
CA ASN A 172 -16.22 7.35 6.89
C ASN A 172 -16.78 8.13 5.71
N LEU A 173 -16.31 7.78 4.52
CA LEU A 173 -16.63 8.47 3.28
C LEU A 173 -17.18 7.46 2.27
N ASN A 174 -18.32 7.78 1.69
CA ASN A 174 -18.72 7.23 0.39
C ASN A 174 -18.77 8.40 -0.60
N PRO A 175 -18.00 8.38 -1.70
CA PRO A 175 -17.98 9.47 -2.65
C PRO A 175 -19.17 9.44 -3.60
N THR A 176 -19.58 10.62 -4.08
CA THR A 176 -20.60 10.70 -5.12
C THR A 176 -20.09 10.01 -6.39
N THR A 177 -20.89 9.10 -6.94
CA THR A 177 -20.42 8.16 -7.97
C THR A 177 -20.42 8.74 -9.37
N SER A 178 -20.81 10.02 -9.50
CA SER A 178 -21.01 10.75 -10.74
C SER A 178 -19.80 10.82 -11.68
N PHE A 179 -18.57 10.65 -11.18
CA PHE A 179 -17.39 10.59 -12.07
C PHE A 179 -16.30 9.57 -11.70
N LEU A 180 -16.28 9.05 -10.47
CA LEU A 180 -15.20 8.17 -10.00
C LEU A 180 -15.60 6.72 -9.80
N LYS A 181 -16.90 6.43 -9.61
CA LYS A 181 -17.43 5.11 -9.18
C LYS A 181 -16.51 4.42 -8.16
N LEU A 182 -16.08 5.15 -7.13
CA LEU A 182 -15.27 4.60 -6.05
C LEU A 182 -16.19 3.91 -5.03
N GLY A 183 -15.73 2.76 -4.53
CA GLY A 183 -16.48 1.93 -3.58
C GLY A 183 -17.19 0.75 -4.24
N VAL A 184 -17.27 -0.36 -3.53
CA VAL A 184 -17.85 -1.63 -4.03
C VAL A 184 -19.36 -1.49 -4.31
N LEU A 185 -20.06 -0.67 -3.53
CA LEU A 185 -21.51 -0.46 -3.62
C LEU A 185 -21.88 0.89 -4.25
N ALA A 186 -21.05 1.37 -5.18
CA ALA A 186 -21.22 2.67 -5.81
C ALA A 186 -22.59 2.83 -6.53
N ASP A 187 -23.09 1.77 -7.15
CA ASP A 187 -24.36 1.83 -7.87
C ASP A 187 -25.56 1.82 -6.90
N ASP A 188 -25.42 1.24 -5.70
CA ASP A 188 -26.47 1.19 -4.67
C ASP A 188 -26.56 2.49 -3.85
N PHE A 189 -25.42 3.17 -3.66
CA PHE A 189 -25.30 4.41 -2.89
C PHE A 189 -24.71 5.55 -3.73
N PRO A 190 -25.44 6.02 -4.77
CA PRO A 190 -24.91 7.00 -5.71
C PRO A 190 -24.76 8.40 -5.10
N GLN A 191 -25.55 8.72 -4.07
CA GLN A 191 -25.40 9.94 -3.29
C GLN A 191 -24.27 9.74 -2.29
N GLY A 192 -23.20 10.52 -2.44
CA GLY A 192 -22.09 10.46 -1.51
C GLY A 192 -22.44 11.00 -0.12
N LYS A 193 -21.70 10.58 0.89
CA LYS A 193 -21.89 10.96 2.29
C LYS A 193 -20.57 10.93 3.04
N VAL A 194 -20.43 11.88 3.96
CA VAL A 194 -19.41 11.85 5.02
C VAL A 194 -20.10 11.61 6.35
N ARG A 195 -19.59 10.68 7.15
CA ARG A 195 -19.98 10.50 8.54
C ARG A 195 -18.80 10.76 9.45
N TRP A 196 -18.90 11.79 10.25
CA TRP A 196 -17.92 12.14 11.28
C TRP A 196 -18.15 11.36 12.57
N TYR A 197 -17.06 11.06 13.26
CA TYR A 197 -17.10 10.50 14.61
C TYR A 197 -15.98 11.10 15.46
N SER A 198 -16.28 11.35 16.73
CA SER A 198 -15.28 11.70 17.73
C SER A 198 -14.70 10.42 18.32
N VAL A 199 -13.38 10.35 18.41
CA VAL A 199 -12.66 9.19 18.94
C VAL A 199 -12.40 9.42 20.42
N ASN A 200 -12.93 8.53 21.26
CA ASN A 200 -12.51 8.46 22.66
C ASN A 200 -11.14 7.76 22.71
N ARG A 201 -10.07 8.53 22.72
CA ARG A 201 -8.67 8.04 22.75
C ARG A 201 -8.29 7.34 24.07
N ARG A 202 -9.08 7.52 25.14
CA ARG A 202 -8.86 6.80 26.40
C ARG A 202 -9.45 5.40 26.36
N GLU A 203 -10.69 5.27 25.89
CA GLU A 203 -11.37 3.97 25.79
C GLU A 203 -11.12 3.26 24.45
N MET A 204 -10.44 3.92 23.51
CA MET A 204 -10.19 3.45 22.14
C MET A 204 -11.46 2.97 21.46
N ASN A 205 -12.49 3.84 21.45
CA ASN A 205 -13.74 3.59 20.74
C ASN A 205 -14.34 4.89 20.21
N TYR A 206 -15.35 4.78 19.35
CA TYR A 206 -16.25 5.88 19.00
C TYR A 206 -17.70 5.43 19.06
N GLU A 207 -18.62 6.35 19.30
CA GLU A 207 -20.05 6.06 19.27
C GLU A 207 -20.58 6.20 17.84
N PHE A 208 -21.00 5.09 17.24
CA PHE A 208 -21.57 5.08 15.90
C PHE A 208 -23.02 5.57 15.92
N LEU A 209 -23.83 5.07 16.86
CA LEU A 209 -25.22 5.45 17.13
C LEU A 209 -25.43 5.42 18.65
N PRO A 210 -26.49 6.03 19.20
CA PRO A 210 -26.76 5.99 20.64
C PRO A 210 -26.66 4.58 21.22
N GLY A 211 -25.70 4.37 22.13
CA GLY A 211 -25.42 3.09 22.77
C GLY A 211 -24.60 2.09 21.95
N ILE A 212 -24.26 2.39 20.69
CA ILE A 212 -23.44 1.55 19.82
C ILE A 212 -22.02 2.09 19.77
N LYS A 213 -21.14 1.52 20.59
CA LYS A 213 -19.71 1.82 20.59
C LYS A 213 -18.93 0.87 19.68
N VAL A 214 -18.12 1.43 18.78
CA VAL A 214 -17.25 0.69 17.87
C VAL A 214 -15.80 0.82 18.35
N PRO A 215 -15.06 -0.29 18.54
CA PRO A 215 -13.65 -0.24 18.90
C PRO A 215 -12.81 0.44 17.81
N VAL A 216 -11.87 1.27 18.25
CA VAL A 216 -10.85 1.89 17.39
C VAL A 216 -9.59 1.04 17.46
N LYS A 217 -9.21 0.49 16.30
CA LYS A 217 -7.96 -0.23 16.09
C LYS A 217 -7.22 0.48 14.97
N PRO A 218 -6.34 1.44 15.28
CA PRO A 218 -5.72 2.26 14.25
C PRO A 218 -4.65 1.46 13.51
N PHE A 219 -4.54 1.70 12.21
CA PHE A 219 -3.54 1.10 11.32
C PHE A 219 -3.29 2.06 10.14
N PRO A 220 -2.09 2.05 9.53
CA PRO A 220 -1.85 2.80 8.31
C PRO A 220 -2.48 2.06 7.12
N GLY A 221 -3.41 2.72 6.42
CA GLY A 221 -3.97 2.17 5.18
C GLY A 221 -2.93 2.09 4.06
N THR A 222 -2.08 3.13 3.96
CA THR A 222 -0.96 3.19 3.02
C THR A 222 0.38 3.23 3.74
N ILE A 223 1.24 2.24 3.43
CA ILE A 223 2.64 2.18 3.85
C ILE A 223 3.43 1.41 2.79
N GLY A 224 4.59 1.90 2.39
CA GLY A 224 5.30 1.32 1.27
C GLY A 224 6.73 1.80 1.12
N VAL A 225 7.40 1.17 0.16
CA VAL A 225 8.72 1.54 -0.37
C VAL A 225 8.57 2.04 -1.80
N GLU A 226 9.62 2.63 -2.35
CA GLU A 226 9.62 3.14 -3.70
C GLU A 226 9.53 2.01 -4.74
N LEU A 227 8.81 2.25 -5.83
CA LEU A 227 8.71 1.31 -6.96
C LEU A 227 10.01 1.33 -7.80
N PRO A 228 10.49 0.19 -8.34
CA PRO A 228 11.72 0.17 -9.14
C PRO A 228 11.55 0.83 -10.51
N GLU A 229 10.34 0.83 -11.06
CA GLU A 229 10.03 1.49 -12.32
C GLU A 229 9.95 3.00 -12.14
N LYS A 230 10.88 3.73 -12.77
CA LYS A 230 10.90 5.19 -12.74
C LYS A 230 9.59 5.78 -13.25
N GLY A 231 9.06 6.76 -12.52
CA GLY A 231 7.95 7.60 -12.96
C GLY A 231 7.11 8.11 -11.79
N THR A 232 5.90 8.52 -12.12
CA THR A 232 4.88 8.91 -11.15
C THR A 232 3.72 7.92 -11.21
N TRP A 233 3.39 7.32 -10.07
CA TRP A 233 2.39 6.27 -9.95
C TRP A 233 1.30 6.70 -8.99
N SER A 234 0.05 6.32 -9.26
CA SER A 234 -1.04 6.56 -8.32
C SER A 234 -0.79 5.80 -7.01
N ASN A 235 -1.11 6.40 -5.87
CA ASN A 235 -1.03 5.74 -4.56
C ASN A 235 -2.31 5.02 -4.13
N VAL A 236 -3.29 4.85 -5.04
CA VAL A 236 -4.55 4.14 -4.75
C VAL A 236 -4.40 2.63 -4.72
N PRO A 237 -3.81 1.96 -5.75
CA PRO A 237 -3.66 0.52 -5.69
C PRO A 237 -2.46 0.12 -4.82
N PRO A 238 -2.56 -0.96 -4.02
CA PRO A 238 -1.38 -1.62 -3.49
C PRO A 238 -0.57 -2.30 -4.61
N GLY A 239 0.65 -2.69 -4.30
CA GLY A 239 1.53 -3.41 -5.21
C GLY A 239 2.66 -4.14 -4.50
N LYS A 240 3.67 -4.55 -5.27
CA LYS A 240 4.87 -5.24 -4.76
C LYS A 240 5.70 -4.40 -3.79
N HIS A 241 5.42 -3.11 -3.72
CA HIS A 241 6.06 -2.13 -2.86
C HIS A 241 5.28 -1.88 -1.57
N GLY A 242 4.21 -2.63 -1.31
CA GLY A 242 3.22 -2.31 -0.28
C GLY A 242 2.19 -1.35 -0.86
N GLY A 243 2.20 -0.10 -0.40
CA GLY A 243 1.26 0.92 -0.84
C GLY A 243 -0.03 0.87 -0.04
N ASN A 244 -1.16 1.12 -0.71
CA ASN A 244 -2.47 1.17 -0.06
C ASN A 244 -3.01 -0.24 0.23
N LEU A 245 -2.41 -0.90 1.22
CA LEU A 245 -2.73 -2.28 1.61
C LEU A 245 -4.10 -2.39 2.28
N ASP A 246 -4.53 -1.35 2.99
CA ASP A 246 -5.77 -1.30 3.78
C ASP A 246 -5.97 -2.53 4.68
N ASN A 247 -4.86 -3.04 5.23
CA ASN A 247 -4.87 -4.21 6.08
C ASN A 247 -5.05 -3.81 7.55
N LYS A 248 -6.26 -4.04 8.07
CA LYS A 248 -6.64 -3.74 9.47
C LYS A 248 -5.80 -4.43 10.54
N ASP A 249 -4.99 -5.43 10.17
CA ASP A 249 -4.13 -6.14 11.08
C ASP A 249 -2.74 -5.48 11.22
N LEU A 250 -2.42 -4.43 10.44
CA LEU A 250 -1.19 -3.61 10.57
C LEU A 250 -1.28 -2.64 11.77
N VAL A 251 -1.43 -3.19 12.96
CA VAL A 251 -1.58 -2.43 14.22
C VAL A 251 -0.25 -2.33 14.98
N ALA A 252 -0.23 -1.55 16.06
CA ALA A 252 0.89 -1.54 17.00
C ALA A 252 1.25 -2.98 17.46
N GLY A 253 2.55 -3.27 17.48
CA GLY A 253 3.12 -4.59 17.74
C GLY A 253 3.30 -5.48 16.50
N THR A 254 2.94 -5.01 15.30
CA THR A 254 3.15 -5.78 14.06
C THR A 254 4.42 -5.42 13.33
N VAL A 255 4.87 -6.34 12.48
CA VAL A 255 6.05 -6.18 11.64
C VAL A 255 5.65 -6.37 10.19
N LEU A 256 5.95 -5.37 9.36
CA LEU A 256 5.76 -5.41 7.91
C LEU A 256 7.13 -5.56 7.24
N TYR A 257 7.25 -6.56 6.36
CA TYR A 257 8.44 -6.78 5.56
C TYR A 257 8.18 -6.36 4.11
N LEU A 258 8.98 -5.44 3.59
CA LEU A 258 8.89 -4.96 2.21
C LEU A 258 10.22 -5.18 1.45
N PRO A 259 10.18 -5.71 0.22
CA PRO A 259 11.39 -5.84 -0.60
C PRO A 259 11.92 -4.48 -1.03
N VAL A 260 13.23 -4.27 -0.85
CA VAL A 260 13.89 -3.04 -1.29
C VAL A 260 14.11 -3.12 -2.80
N TRP A 261 13.53 -2.16 -3.52
CA TRP A 261 13.61 -2.07 -4.97
C TRP A 261 14.58 -1.00 -5.46
N VAL A 262 14.80 0.02 -4.63
CA VAL A 262 15.59 1.20 -4.95
C VAL A 262 16.54 1.46 -3.78
N LYS A 263 17.77 1.87 -4.08
CA LYS A 263 18.74 2.30 -3.06
C LYS A 263 18.11 3.31 -2.10
N GLY A 264 18.24 3.02 -0.81
CA GLY A 264 17.66 3.79 0.29
C GLY A 264 16.28 3.31 0.74
N ALA A 265 15.69 2.31 0.08
CA ALA A 265 14.32 1.79 0.27
C ALA A 265 13.18 2.78 0.02
N ARG A 266 13.33 4.06 0.41
CA ARG A 266 12.53 5.26 0.09
C ARG A 266 11.02 5.17 0.23
#